data_AF-A0AAX2F7G6-F1
#
_entry.id   AF-A0AAX2F7G6-F1
#
_cell.length_a   1.000
_cell.length_b   1.000
_cell.length_c   1.000
_cell.angle_alpha   90.00
_cell.angle_beta   90.00
_cell.angle_gamma   90.00
#
_symmetry.space_group_name_H-M   'P 1'
#
loop_
_entity.id
_entity.type
_entity.pdbx_description
1 polymer ?
#
loop_
_entity_poly.entity_id
_entity_poly.type
_entity_poly.pdbx_seq_one_letter_code
_entity_poly.pdbx_strand_id
1 'polypeptide(L)'
;MILYHGSNIDIDKIDLTKSQPYKDFGKGFYLSADKQQAQRMAEQRTSILLEGKPTLNKYQFDETILDDNSLKILRFENTARNGLILFLRTETST
;
A
#
# COMPACT_ATOMS: atom_id res chain seq x y z
N MET A 1 9.32 -4.61 -9.92
CA MET A 1 9.18 -3.12 -9.91
C MET A 1 9.51 -2.50 -8.55
N ILE A 2 9.67 -1.17 -8.50
CA ILE A 2 9.64 -0.40 -7.24
C ILE A 2 8.21 0.05 -6.97
N LEU A 3 7.74 -0.18 -5.75
CA LEU A 3 6.44 0.28 -5.27
C LEU A 3 6.60 1.25 -4.09
N TYR A 4 5.61 2.14 -3.94
CA TYR A 4 5.65 3.25 -2.99
C TYR A 4 4.49 3.18 -2.00
N HIS A 5 4.77 3.43 -0.72
CA HIS A 5 3.75 3.67 0.31
C HIS A 5 3.85 5.12 0.81
N GLY A 6 2.74 5.85 0.77
CA GLY A 6 2.62 7.18 1.37
C GLY A 6 2.08 7.10 2.79
N SER A 7 2.87 7.57 3.76
CA SER A 7 2.54 7.60 5.19
C SER A 7 2.99 8.93 5.83
N ASN A 8 2.65 9.13 7.11
CA ASN A 8 3.18 10.24 7.91
C ASN A 8 4.42 9.86 8.75
N ILE A 9 4.92 8.64 8.57
CA ILE A 9 6.06 8.07 9.29
C ILE A 9 6.90 7.20 8.35
N ASP A 10 8.16 7.00 8.71
CA ASP A 10 9.01 5.98 8.11
C ASP A 10 8.60 4.58 8.60
N ILE A 11 8.57 3.60 7.70
CA ILE A 11 8.12 2.23 7.94
C ILE A 11 9.21 1.27 7.46
N ASP A 12 10.07 0.87 8.39
CA ASP A 12 11.11 -0.14 8.14
C ASP A 12 10.53 -1.56 8.08
N LYS A 13 9.58 -1.86 8.98
CA LYS A 13 8.91 -3.17 9.06
C LYS A 13 7.41 -3.02 8.90
N ILE A 14 6.87 -3.74 7.92
CA ILE A 14 5.42 -3.76 7.65
C ILE A 14 4.73 -4.54 8.78
N ASP A 15 3.98 -3.81 9.60
CA ASP A 15 3.12 -4.38 10.64
C ASP A 15 1.66 -4.19 10.26
N LEU A 16 1.04 -5.25 9.75
CA LEU A 16 -0.34 -5.22 9.31
C LEU A 16 -1.30 -4.95 10.46
N THR A 17 -0.94 -5.22 11.73
CA THR A 17 -1.80 -4.95 12.88
C THR A 17 -2.13 -3.46 13.03
N LYS A 18 -1.23 -2.59 12.54
CA LYS A 18 -1.36 -1.13 12.53
C LYS A 18 -2.17 -0.58 11.35
N SER A 19 -2.53 -1.42 10.37
CA SER A 19 -3.44 -1.00 9.31
C SER A 19 -4.83 -0.73 9.88
N GLN A 20 -5.40 0.41 9.49
CA GLN A 20 -6.78 0.74 9.84
C GLN A 20 -7.74 -0.36 9.39
N PRO A 21 -8.72 -0.73 10.22
CA PRO A 21 -9.84 -1.54 9.80
C PRO A 21 -10.73 -0.72 8.82
N TYR A 22 -11.46 -1.40 7.94
CA TYR A 22 -12.51 -0.82 7.08
C TYR A 22 -12.06 0.00 5.85
N LYS A 23 -10.90 -0.29 5.24
CA LYS A 23 -10.61 0.21 3.90
C LYS A 23 -11.39 -0.57 2.82
N ASP A 24 -11.44 -0.03 1.61
CA ASP A 24 -12.17 -0.58 0.45
C ASP A 24 -11.93 -2.09 0.19
N PHE A 25 -10.77 -2.60 0.60
CA PHE A 25 -10.35 -3.99 0.42
C PHE A 25 -9.90 -4.66 1.73
N GLY A 26 -10.34 -4.11 2.87
CA GLY A 26 -10.02 -4.61 4.20
C GLY A 26 -8.67 -4.14 4.74
N LYS A 27 -8.22 -4.83 5.79
CA LYS A 27 -6.96 -4.51 6.48
C LYS A 27 -5.78 -5.00 5.65
N GLY A 28 -4.83 -4.12 5.34
CA GLY A 28 -3.71 -4.45 4.48
C GLY A 28 -2.68 -3.34 4.35
N PHE A 29 -1.56 -3.65 3.71
CA PHE A 29 -0.55 -2.67 3.33
C PHE A 29 -0.72 -2.29 1.86
N TYR A 30 -0.82 -1.00 1.58
CA TYR A 30 -1.21 -0.47 0.28
C TYR A 30 -0.02 0.17 -0.38
N LEU A 31 0.32 -0.32 -1.57
CA LEU A 31 1.43 0.18 -2.36
C LEU A 31 0.92 0.79 -3.67
N SER A 32 1.68 1.71 -4.27
CA SER A 32 1.38 2.27 -5.59
C SER A 32 2.64 2.30 -6.45
N ALA A 33 2.49 1.99 -7.74
CA ALA A 33 3.55 2.21 -8.73
C ALA A 33 3.68 3.70 -9.13
N ASP A 34 2.62 4.50 -8.91
CA ASP A 34 2.64 5.94 -9.15
C ASP A 34 3.20 6.68 -7.92
N LYS A 35 4.46 7.08 -8.02
CA LYS A 35 5.17 7.84 -6.98
C LYS A 35 4.44 9.15 -6.62
N GLN A 36 3.86 9.86 -7.59
CA GLN A 36 3.18 11.12 -7.32
C GLN A 36 1.87 10.89 -6.56
N GLN A 37 1.14 9.82 -6.92
CA GLN A 37 -0.03 9.41 -6.16
C GLN A 37 0.33 9.07 -4.71
N ALA A 38 1.37 8.25 -4.50
CA ALA A 38 1.83 7.91 -3.16
C ALA A 38 2.27 9.16 -2.36
N GLN A 39 2.92 10.14 -3.00
CA GLN A 39 3.31 11.39 -2.36
C GLN A 39 2.08 12.19 -1.89
N ARG A 40 1.08 12.35 -2.76
CA ARG A 40 -0.18 13.04 -2.40
C ARG A 40 -0.88 12.34 -1.22
N MET A 41 -0.85 11.01 -1.18
CA MET A 41 -1.40 10.24 -0.06
C MET A 41 -0.63 10.49 1.24
N ALA A 42 0.71 10.59 1.21
CA ALA A 42 1.54 10.91 2.36
C ALA A 42 1.22 12.31 2.93
N GLU A 43 1.10 13.30 2.05
CA GLU A 43 0.75 14.68 2.39
C GLU A 43 -0.64 14.75 3.01
N GLN A 44 -1.64 14.18 2.34
CA GLN A 44 -3.01 14.11 2.83
C GLN A 44 -3.09 13.42 4.20
N ARG A 45 -2.39 12.29 4.36
CA ARG A 45 -2.40 11.53 5.61
C ARG A 45 -1.81 12.33 6.77
N THR A 46 -0.68 13.00 6.53
CA THR A 46 -0.03 13.86 7.53
C THR A 46 -0.91 15.05 7.88
N SER A 47 -1.54 15.69 6.89
CA SER A 47 -2.44 16.82 7.10
C SER A 47 -3.68 16.44 7.91
N ILE A 48 -4.22 15.23 7.74
CA ILE A 48 -5.40 14.76 8.48
C ILE A 48 -5.03 14.45 9.94
N LEU A 49 -3.88 13.83 10.18
CA LEU A 49 -3.46 13.44 11.54
C LEU A 49 -2.84 14.60 12.32
N LEU A 50 -2.36 15.65 11.64
CA LEU A 50 -1.58 16.74 12.24
C LEU A 50 -0.35 16.24 13.02
N GLU A 51 0.19 15.09 12.61
CA GLU A 51 1.28 14.38 13.28
C GLU A 51 2.24 13.78 12.25
N GLY A 52 3.54 13.82 12.57
CA GLY A 52 4.58 13.22 11.75
C GLY A 52 4.97 14.10 10.55
N LYS A 53 5.50 13.48 9.50
CA LYS A 53 5.93 14.17 8.26
C LYS A 53 5.57 13.33 7.03
N PRO A 54 5.19 13.96 5.90
CA PRO A 54 4.91 13.21 4.68
C PRO A 54 6.14 12.37 4.30
N THR A 55 5.97 11.05 4.27
CA THR A 55 7.05 10.09 4.07
C THR A 55 6.66 9.10 2.98
N LEU A 56 7.60 8.87 2.05
CA LEU A 56 7.48 7.88 0.98
C LEU A 56 8.41 6.71 1.28
N ASN A 57 7.82 5.58 1.66
CA ASN A 57 8.55 4.33 1.80
C ASN A 57 8.62 3.63 0.43
N LYS A 58 9.79 3.08 0.09
CA LYS A 58 10.04 2.40 -1.19
C LYS A 58 10.30 0.93 -0.93
N TYR A 59 9.66 0.08 -1.73
CA TYR A 59 9.79 -1.35 -1.63
C TYR A 59 10.15 -1.93 -2.99
N GLN A 60 11.17 -2.79 -3.03
CA GLN A 60 11.44 -3.62 -4.18
C GLN A 60 10.40 -4.75 -4.19
N PHE A 61 9.65 -4.85 -5.27
CA PHE A 61 8.64 -5.88 -5.46
C PHE A 61 9.04 -6.80 -6.61
N ASP A 62 9.14 -8.10 -6.33
CA ASP A 62 9.36 -9.13 -7.33
C ASP A 62 8.04 -9.43 -8.03
N GLU A 63 7.99 -9.13 -9.33
CA GLU A 63 6.79 -9.31 -10.14
C GLU A 63 6.48 -10.78 -10.42
N THR A 64 7.46 -11.67 -10.29
CA THR A 64 7.24 -13.11 -10.49
C THR A 64 6.25 -13.68 -9.47
N ILE A 65 6.17 -13.07 -8.29
CA ILE A 65 5.18 -13.36 -7.24
C ILE A 65 3.75 -13.11 -7.72
N LEU A 66 3.57 -12.26 -8.74
CA LEU A 66 2.25 -12.02 -9.27
C LEU A 66 1.64 -13.25 -9.95
N ASP A 67 2.49 -14.18 -10.40
CA ASP A 67 2.11 -15.34 -11.21
C ASP A 67 2.40 -16.68 -10.49
N ASP A 68 3.03 -16.66 -9.31
CA ASP A 68 3.44 -17.88 -8.58
C ASP A 68 2.37 -18.45 -7.64
N ASN A 69 1.17 -17.84 -7.60
CA ASN A 69 0.04 -18.18 -6.71
C ASN A 69 0.34 -18.13 -5.20
N SER A 70 1.47 -17.56 -4.77
CA SER A 70 1.81 -17.42 -3.34
C SER A 70 0.97 -16.35 -2.63
N LEU A 71 0.39 -15.41 -3.39
CA LEU A 71 -0.46 -14.33 -2.89
C LEU A 71 -1.84 -14.35 -3.55
N LYS A 72 -2.87 -14.01 -2.77
CA LYS A 72 -4.20 -13.67 -3.29
C LYS A 72 -4.17 -12.26 -3.88
N ILE A 73 -4.00 -12.16 -5.19
CA ILE A 73 -3.87 -10.88 -5.89
C ILE A 73 -5.18 -10.51 -6.56
N LEU A 74 -5.63 -9.27 -6.32
CA LEU A 74 -6.71 -8.64 -7.07
C LEU A 74 -6.10 -7.69 -8.10
N ARG A 75 -6.27 -8.00 -9.38
CA ARG A 75 -5.82 -7.13 -10.49
C ARG A 75 -7.04 -6.41 -11.07
N PHE A 76 -6.89 -5.11 -11.33
CA PHE A 76 -7.93 -4.29 -11.96
C PHE A 76 -7.36 -3.75 -13.28
N GLU A 77 -7.95 -4.17 -14.42
CA GLU A 77 -7.44 -3.79 -15.75
C GLU A 77 -7.80 -2.36 -16.17
N ASN A 78 -8.74 -1.71 -15.48
CA ASN A 78 -9.28 -0.43 -15.92
C ASN A 78 -9.71 0.44 -14.74
N THR A 79 -8.73 0.97 -14.00
CA THR A 79 -9.00 2.09 -13.11
C THR A 79 -8.40 3.34 -13.72
N ALA A 80 -9.22 4.39 -13.89
CA ALA A 80 -8.76 5.75 -14.25
C ALA A 80 -7.75 6.35 -13.23
N ARG A 81 -7.31 5.55 -12.25
CA ARG A 81 -6.24 5.80 -11.30
C ARG A 81 -5.17 4.75 -11.59
N ASN A 82 -4.16 5.10 -12.39
CA ASN A 82 -3.03 4.26 -12.83
C ASN A 82 -2.10 3.75 -11.70
N GLY A 83 -2.64 3.26 -10.58
CA GLY A 83 -1.88 2.69 -9.48
C GLY A 83 -2.19 1.21 -9.36
N LEU A 84 -1.23 0.35 -9.67
CA LEU A 84 -1.23 -1.02 -9.19
C LEU A 84 -1.28 -0.96 -7.65
N ILE A 85 -2.42 -1.31 -7.04
CA ILE A 85 -2.51 -1.46 -5.58
C ILE A 85 -2.22 -2.92 -5.26
N LEU A 86 -1.00 -3.18 -4.80
CA LEU A 86 -0.69 -4.48 -4.22
C LEU A 86 -1.28 -4.55 -2.81
N PHE A 87 -2.09 -5.57 -2.57
CA PHE A 87 -2.68 -5.87 -1.27
C PHE A 87 -1.97 -7.05 -0.63
N LEU A 88 -1.32 -6.82 0.51
CA LEU A 88 -0.91 -7.91 1.39
C LEU A 88 -2.00 -8.11 2.44
N ARG A 89 -2.77 -9.19 2.33
CA ARG A 89 -3.79 -9.61 3.31
C ARG A 89 -3.24 -10.74 4.17
N THR A 90 -3.42 -10.66 5.48
CA THR A 90 -3.39 -11.84 6.35
C THR A 90 -4.75 -12.51 6.31
N GLU A 91 -4.80 -13.82 6.08
CA GLU A 91 -6.03 -14.57 6.31
C GLU A 91 -6.44 -14.39 7.78
N THR A 92 -7.62 -13.83 8.00
CA THR A 92 -8.37 -14.23 9.19
C THR A 92 -8.98 -15.57 8.83
N SER A 93 -8.34 -16.66 9.26
CA SER A 93 -9.03 -17.94 9.37
C SER A 93 -10.22 -17.76 10.30
N THR A 94 -11.42 -17.81 9.72
CA THR A 94 -12.61 -18.52 10.23
C THR A 94 -13.64 -18.55 9.11
#